data_AF-A0A0B1T6V1-F1
#
_entry.id   AF-A0A0B1T6V1-F1
#
_cell.length_a   1.000
_cell.length_b   1.000
_cell.length_c   1.000
_cell.angle_alpha   90.00
_cell.angle_beta   90.00
_cell.angle_gamma   90.00
#
_symmetry.space_group_name_H-M   'P 1'
#
loop_
_entity.id
_entity.type
_entity.pdbx_description
1 polymer ?
#
loop_
_entity_poly.entity_id
_entity_poly.type
_entity_poly.pdbx_seq_one_letter_code
_entity_poly.pdbx_strand_id
1 'polypeptide(L)'
;MSKASCGALECFRVTRVPSFLTFHKALKSAGAVFIGTSDAVAARKFGKPTIELSEVEVGSDQKLVVVLGDEGVGVSEEVMNNCDVLLSISSSSTRKITSVNSLNVSVAAGILLHHIAATRQKSQKQNSS
;
A
#
# COMPACT_ATOMS: atom_id res chain seq x y z
N MET A 1 13.18 16.43 8.98
CA MET A 1 12.66 15.04 9.01
C MET A 1 13.28 14.18 10.11
N SER A 2 14.54 14.40 10.56
CA SER A 2 15.18 13.51 11.57
C SER A 2 14.45 13.44 12.92
N LYS A 3 13.81 14.53 13.38
CA LYS A 3 13.01 14.54 14.63
C LYS A 3 11.76 13.66 14.55
N ALA A 4 11.09 13.61 13.40
CA ALA A 4 9.87 12.81 13.21
C ALA A 4 10.17 11.32 13.02
N SER A 5 11.35 10.99 12.47
CA SER A 5 11.74 9.60 12.19
C SER A 5 12.41 8.88 13.38
N CYS A 6 12.74 9.57 14.48
CA CYS A 6 13.41 8.99 15.66
C CYS A 6 14.63 8.12 15.28
N GLY A 7 15.46 8.59 14.34
CA GLY A 7 16.63 7.83 13.86
C GLY A 7 16.35 6.70 12.85
N ALA A 8 15.10 6.41 12.48
CA ALA A 8 14.77 5.34 11.53
C ALA A 8 15.41 5.51 10.14
N LEU A 9 15.68 6.75 9.72
CA LEU A 9 16.38 7.05 8.46
C LEU A 9 17.82 6.54 8.43
N GLU A 10 18.45 6.32 9.58
CA GLU A 10 19.81 5.75 9.67
C GLU A 10 19.82 4.23 9.46
N CYS A 11 18.69 3.57 9.73
CA CYS A 11 18.55 2.12 9.67
C CYS A 11 17.75 1.64 8.45
N PHE A 12 17.14 2.55 7.69
CA PHE A 12 16.27 2.22 6.57
C PHE A 12 16.83 2.71 5.24
N ARG A 13 16.76 1.86 4.21
CA ARG A 13 17.19 2.24 2.86
C ARG A 13 16.13 3.13 2.22
N VAL A 14 16.48 4.38 1.95
CA VAL A 14 15.65 5.33 1.22
C VAL A 14 16.30 5.62 -0.12
N THR A 15 15.51 5.58 -1.19
CA THR A 15 15.98 5.91 -2.54
C THR A 15 14.98 6.82 -3.23
N ARG A 16 15.48 7.71 -4.08
CA ARG A 16 14.67 8.53 -4.98
C ARG A 16 14.71 7.88 -6.35
N VAL A 17 13.54 7.62 -6.91
CA VAL A 17 13.40 7.08 -8.27
C VAL A 17 13.14 8.22 -9.27
N PRO A 18 13.82 8.25 -10.42
CA PRO A 18 13.62 9.30 -11.43
C PRO A 18 12.32 9.13 -12.21
N SER A 19 11.86 7.87 -12.39
CA SER A 19 10.63 7.55 -13.09
C SER A 19 9.98 6.32 -12.46
N PHE A 20 8.68 6.42 -12.18
CA PHE A 20 7.89 5.31 -11.67
C PHE A 20 7.86 4.14 -12.66
N LEU A 21 7.68 4.40 -13.96
CA LEU A 21 7.57 3.32 -14.96
C LEU A 21 8.83 2.46 -15.06
N THR A 22 10.01 3.09 -15.04
CA THR A 22 11.29 2.36 -15.06
C THR A 22 11.44 1.49 -13.81
N PHE A 23 11.09 2.03 -12.64
CA PHE A 23 11.13 1.30 -11.38
C PHE A 23 10.10 0.16 -11.34
N HIS A 24 8.88 0.42 -11.82
CA HIS A 24 7.80 -0.54 -11.95
C HIS A 24 8.24 -1.74 -12.80
N LYS A 25 8.77 -1.49 -14.00
CA LYS A 25 9.28 -2.56 -14.88
C LYS A 25 10.35 -3.41 -14.20
N ALA A 26 11.33 -2.78 -13.56
CA ALA A 26 12.42 -3.50 -12.89
C ALA A 26 11.92 -4.41 -11.76
N LEU A 27 11.03 -3.91 -10.90
CA LEU A 27 10.48 -4.70 -9.80
C LEU A 27 9.48 -5.76 -10.27
N LYS A 28 8.70 -5.46 -11.31
CA LYS A 28 7.83 -6.46 -11.96
C LYS A 28 8.62 -7.63 -12.50
N SER A 29 9.72 -7.37 -13.22
CA SER A 29 10.61 -8.43 -13.70
C SER A 29 11.24 -9.25 -12.56
N ALA A 30 11.36 -8.67 -11.36
CA ALA A 30 11.82 -9.37 -10.17
C ALA A 30 10.71 -10.16 -9.43
N GLY A 31 9.48 -10.18 -9.97
CA GLY A 31 8.32 -10.90 -9.40
C GLY A 31 7.57 -10.12 -8.32
N ALA A 32 7.70 -8.79 -8.26
CA ALA A 32 6.98 -7.98 -7.29
C ALA A 32 5.52 -7.75 -7.68
N VAL A 33 4.62 -7.76 -6.69
CA VAL A 33 3.21 -7.41 -6.82
C VAL A 33 2.99 -5.99 -6.30
N PHE A 34 2.31 -5.16 -7.09
CA PHE A 34 2.04 -3.76 -6.76
C PHE A 34 0.62 -3.58 -6.21
N ILE A 35 0.52 -3.06 -5.00
CA ILE A 35 -0.73 -2.67 -4.36
C ILE A 35 -0.81 -1.15 -4.30
N GLY A 36 -1.77 -0.57 -5.01
CA GLY A 36 -2.07 0.86 -4.95
C GLY A 36 -3.09 1.19 -3.88
N THR A 37 -2.83 2.19 -3.04
CA THR A 37 -3.84 2.65 -2.08
C THR A 37 -4.73 3.73 -2.69
N SER A 38 -6.04 3.58 -2.58
CA SER A 38 -7.00 4.63 -2.94
C SER A 38 -8.25 4.55 -2.08
N ASP A 39 -9.10 5.57 -2.14
CA ASP A 39 -10.45 5.44 -1.63
C ASP A 39 -11.26 4.45 -2.50
N ALA A 40 -12.30 3.87 -1.90
CA ALA A 40 -13.15 2.88 -2.55
C ALA A 40 -13.90 3.41 -3.78
N VAL A 41 -14.14 4.71 -3.88
CA VAL A 41 -14.89 5.31 -5.00
C VAL A 41 -13.97 5.53 -6.19
N ALA A 42 -12.75 6.05 -5.96
CA ALA A 42 -11.73 6.19 -6.99
C ALA A 42 -11.28 4.85 -7.55
N ALA A 43 -11.13 3.82 -6.68
CA ALA A 43 -10.72 2.48 -7.10
C ALA A 43 -11.62 1.89 -8.21
N ARG A 44 -12.94 2.12 -8.11
CA ARG A 44 -13.94 1.61 -9.07
C ARG A 44 -13.72 2.11 -10.50
N LYS A 45 -13.04 3.25 -10.69
CA LYS A 45 -12.81 3.84 -12.01
C LYS A 45 -11.78 3.07 -12.84
N PHE A 46 -10.89 2.33 -12.20
CA PHE A 46 -9.75 1.69 -12.87
C PHE A 46 -10.04 0.27 -13.37
N GLY A 47 -11.21 -0.31 -13.03
CA GLY A 47 -11.58 -1.67 -13.46
C GLY A 47 -10.65 -2.77 -12.92
N LYS A 48 -9.95 -2.49 -11.82
CA LYS A 48 -8.97 -3.39 -11.19
C LYS A 48 -9.57 -4.13 -10.00
N PRO A 49 -9.01 -5.31 -9.64
CA PRO A 49 -9.37 -5.95 -8.39
C PRO A 49 -9.16 -4.96 -7.25
N THR A 50 -10.25 -4.64 -6.56
CA THR A 50 -10.25 -3.78 -5.39
C THR A 50 -10.49 -4.65 -4.18
N ILE A 51 -9.55 -4.65 -3.25
CA ILE A 51 -9.60 -5.47 -2.03
C ILE A 51 -9.67 -4.59 -0.79
N GLU A 52 -10.29 -5.12 0.25
CA GLU A 52 -10.22 -4.51 1.59
C GLU A 52 -8.99 -4.99 2.36
N LEU A 53 -8.65 -4.28 3.43
CA LEU A 53 -7.51 -4.62 4.28
C LEU A 53 -7.57 -6.06 4.80
N SER A 54 -8.76 -6.59 5.10
CA SER A 54 -8.97 -7.96 5.60
C SER A 54 -8.68 -9.05 4.57
N GLU A 55 -8.70 -8.70 3.28
CA GLU A 55 -8.49 -9.64 2.17
C GLU A 55 -7.01 -9.67 1.73
N VAL A 56 -6.15 -8.90 2.40
CA VAL A 56 -4.72 -8.83 2.09
C VAL A 56 -4.01 -10.06 2.66
N GLU A 57 -3.90 -11.07 1.81
CA GLU A 57 -3.06 -12.23 2.06
C GLU A 57 -1.70 -12.09 1.36
N VAL A 58 -0.62 -12.21 2.12
CA VAL A 58 0.75 -12.05 1.62
C VAL A 58 1.57 -13.26 2.02
N GLY A 59 2.03 -14.02 1.02
CA GLY A 59 2.92 -15.16 1.23
C GLY A 59 4.26 -14.75 1.84
N SER A 60 4.93 -15.68 2.52
CA SER A 60 6.24 -15.48 3.16
C SER A 60 7.29 -14.90 2.21
N ASP A 61 7.34 -15.44 1.00
CA ASP A 61 8.37 -15.13 -0.01
C ASP A 61 7.91 -14.14 -1.09
N GLN A 62 6.67 -13.66 -0.96
CA GLN A 62 6.07 -12.76 -1.94
C GLN A 62 6.67 -11.35 -1.81
N LYS A 63 7.26 -10.87 -2.90
CA LYS A 63 7.75 -9.49 -3.02
C LYS A 63 6.57 -8.57 -3.26
N LEU A 64 6.44 -7.57 -2.39
CA LEU A 64 5.31 -6.66 -2.40
C LEU A 64 5.79 -5.22 -2.47
N VAL A 65 5.14 -4.41 -3.30
CA VAL A 65 5.31 -2.97 -3.40
C VAL A 65 4.00 -2.31 -3.04
N VAL A 66 4.00 -1.53 -1.97
CA VAL A 66 2.87 -0.70 -1.56
C VAL A 66 3.09 0.70 -2.12
N VAL A 67 2.12 1.20 -2.86
CA VAL A 67 2.12 2.54 -3.42
C VAL A 67 1.18 3.43 -2.61
N LEU A 68 1.74 4.48 -2.03
CA LEU A 68 1.02 5.48 -1.26
C LEU A 68 0.87 6.76 -2.11
N GLY A 69 -0.29 7.40 -1.98
CA GLY A 69 -0.60 8.63 -2.69
C GLY A 69 -0.02 9.88 -2.04
N ASP A 70 -0.03 10.97 -2.80
CA ASP A 70 0.15 12.31 -2.26
C ASP A 70 -1.03 12.70 -1.36
N GLU A 71 -0.81 13.50 -0.31
CA GLU A 71 -1.85 13.86 0.65
C GLU A 71 -2.98 14.71 0.04
N GLY A 72 -2.68 15.49 -1.01
CA GLY A 72 -3.65 16.35 -1.66
C GLY A 72 -4.34 15.69 -2.85
N VAL A 73 -3.54 15.07 -3.74
CA VAL A 73 -4.06 14.53 -5.02
C VAL A 73 -4.23 13.01 -5.03
N GLY A 74 -3.71 12.29 -4.03
CA GLY A 74 -3.71 10.83 -4.01
C GLY A 74 -2.68 10.22 -4.97
N VAL A 75 -2.94 9.00 -5.43
CA VAL A 75 -2.09 8.32 -6.40
C VAL A 75 -2.51 8.72 -7.81
N SER A 76 -1.55 9.15 -8.65
CA SER A 76 -1.83 9.50 -10.05
C SER A 76 -2.44 8.33 -10.83
N GLU A 77 -3.29 8.63 -11.82
CA GLU A 77 -3.94 7.61 -12.66
C GLU A 77 -2.93 6.70 -13.38
N GLU A 78 -1.80 7.24 -13.85
CA GLU A 78 -0.73 6.47 -14.49
C GLU A 78 -0.20 5.38 -13.55
N VAL A 79 0.09 5.75 -12.30
CA VAL A 79 0.59 4.82 -11.29
C VAL A 79 -0.48 3.79 -10.93
N MET A 80 -1.73 4.23 -10.72
CA MET A 80 -2.87 3.32 -10.44
C MET A 80 -3.07 2.30 -11.57
N ASN A 81 -2.93 2.73 -12.83
CA ASN A 81 -3.01 1.87 -14.02
C ASN A 81 -1.87 0.88 -14.15
N ASN A 82 -0.77 1.04 -13.41
CA ASN A 82 0.33 0.08 -13.35
C ASN A 82 0.29 -0.82 -12.11
N CYS A 83 -0.52 -0.52 -11.09
CA CYS A 83 -0.70 -1.42 -9.94
C CYS A 83 -1.46 -2.71 -10.29
N ASP A 84 -1.18 -3.81 -9.62
CA ASP A 84 -1.91 -5.07 -9.84
C ASP A 84 -3.28 -5.06 -9.16
N VAL A 85 -3.29 -4.57 -7.93
CA VAL A 85 -4.46 -4.57 -7.05
C VAL A 85 -4.60 -3.19 -6.43
N LEU A 86 -5.83 -2.76 -6.25
CA LEU A 86 -6.15 -1.54 -5.52
C LEU A 86 -6.67 -1.89 -4.14
N LEU A 87 -6.19 -1.19 -3.12
CA LEU A 87 -6.56 -1.41 -1.74
C LEU A 87 -7.24 -0.17 -1.18
N SER A 88 -8.38 -0.39 -0.53
CA SER A 88 -9.08 0.63 0.22
C SER A 88 -9.15 0.25 1.70
N ILE A 89 -8.76 1.19 2.57
CA ILE A 89 -8.97 1.05 4.01
C ILE A 89 -10.34 1.66 4.31
N SER A 90 -11.33 0.78 4.52
CA SER A 90 -12.69 1.21 4.81
C SER A 90 -12.75 1.90 6.18
N SER A 91 -13.27 3.13 6.23
CA SER A 91 -13.62 3.78 7.49
C SER A 91 -14.96 3.21 7.94
N SER A 92 -15.02 2.58 9.12
CA SER A 92 -16.21 1.87 9.63
C SER A 92 -17.42 2.76 9.94
N SER A 93 -17.47 3.99 9.45
CA SER A 93 -18.60 4.89 9.67
C SER A 93 -19.72 4.56 8.68
N THR A 94 -20.64 3.70 9.12
CA THR A 94 -21.97 3.49 8.51
C THR A 94 -22.82 4.77 8.49
N ARG A 95 -22.35 5.85 9.12
CA ARG A 95 -22.95 7.18 9.04
C ARG A 95 -22.01 8.13 8.31
N LYS A 96 -22.44 8.56 7.13
CA LYS A 96 -21.88 9.62 6.29
C LYS A 96 -21.99 11.00 7.00
N ILE A 97 -21.37 11.13 8.16
CA ILE A 97 -21.45 12.30 9.06
C ILE A 97 -20.10 13.03 9.19
N THR A 98 -19.00 12.45 8.72
CA THR A 98 -17.69 13.12 8.77
C THR A 98 -17.25 13.55 7.38
N SER A 99 -16.92 14.84 7.24
CA SER A 99 -16.38 15.46 6.02
C SER A 99 -14.96 14.95 5.64
N VAL A 100 -14.48 13.89 6.28
CA VAL A 100 -13.11 13.39 6.14
C VAL A 100 -13.15 12.19 5.20
N ASN A 101 -12.79 12.43 3.95
CA ASN A 101 -12.91 11.46 2.86
C ASN A 101 -11.66 10.58 2.68
N SER A 102 -10.63 10.73 3.53
CA SER A 102 -9.38 9.97 3.48
C SER A 102 -8.66 9.97 4.83
N LEU A 103 -7.86 8.93 5.08
CA LEU A 103 -6.93 8.88 6.21
C LEU A 103 -5.64 9.65 5.88
N ASN A 104 -4.93 10.11 6.89
CA ASN A 104 -3.56 10.60 6.69
C ASN A 104 -2.70 9.49 6.07
N VAL A 105 -1.83 9.84 5.10
CA VAL A 105 -1.02 8.87 4.36
C VAL A 105 -0.11 8.03 5.27
N SER A 106 0.45 8.64 6.32
CA SER A 106 1.30 7.92 7.28
C SER A 106 0.51 6.95 8.16
N VAL A 107 -0.73 7.29 8.49
CA VAL A 107 -1.64 6.41 9.23
C VAL A 107 -2.07 5.22 8.37
N ALA A 108 -2.45 5.48 7.11
CA ALA A 108 -2.76 4.42 6.15
C ALA A 108 -1.57 3.48 5.93
N ALA A 109 -0.36 4.05 5.79
CA ALA A 109 0.88 3.28 5.68
C ALA A 109 1.13 2.40 6.91
N GLY A 110 0.97 2.95 8.12
CA GLY A 110 1.16 2.22 9.37
C GLY A 110 0.20 1.03 9.51
N ILE A 111 -1.10 1.25 9.23
CA ILE A 111 -2.13 0.20 9.26
C ILE A 111 -1.80 -0.91 8.26
N LEU A 112 -1.48 -0.54 7.02
CA LEU A 112 -1.22 -1.48 5.94
C LEU A 112 0.05 -2.31 6.19
N LEU A 113 1.16 -1.66 6.56
CA LEU A 113 2.41 -2.34 6.85
C LEU A 113 2.30 -3.26 8.08
N HIS A 114 1.56 -2.85 9.12
CA HIS A 114 1.30 -3.70 10.28
C HIS A 114 0.50 -4.95 9.89
N HIS A 115 -0.56 -4.79 9.09
CA HIS A 115 -1.36 -5.92 8.62
C HIS A 115 -0.53 -6.89 7.77
N ILE A 116 0.25 -6.40 6.81
CA ILE A 116 1.14 -7.21 5.97
C ILE A 116 2.15 -7.99 6.83
N ALA A 117 2.74 -7.34 7.84
CA ALA A 117 3.67 -8.00 8.76
C ALA A 117 2.99 -9.13 9.55
N ALA A 118 1.78 -8.89 10.07
CA ALA A 118 1.01 -9.89 10.81
C ALA A 118 0.64 -11.09 9.93
N THR A 119 0.22 -10.86 8.69
CA THR A 119 -0.13 -11.93 7.74
C THR A 119 1.10 -12.77 7.37
N ARG A 120 2.25 -12.14 7.11
CA ARG A 120 3.51 -12.86 6.84
C ARG A 120 3.94 -13.75 7.99
N GLN A 121 3.79 -13.29 9.24
CA GLN A 121 4.10 -14.11 10.42
C GLN A 121 3.19 -15.34 10.55
N LYS A 122 1.90 -15.20 10.21
CA LYS A 122 0.96 -16.34 10.20
C LYS A 122 1.36 -17.38 9.15
N SER A 123 1.68 -16.95 7.93
CA SER A 123 2.11 -17.85 6.85
C SER A 123 3.43 -18.57 7.17
N GLN A 124 4.38 -17.92 7.84
CA GLN A 124 5.63 -18.55 8.28
C GLN A 124 5.40 -19.64 9.33
N LYS A 125 4.47 -19.43 10.27
CA LYS A 125 4.12 -20.43 11.29
C LYS A 125 3.46 -21.68 10.68
N GLN A 126 2.63 -21.49 9.65
CA GLN A 126 1.97 -22.59 8.94
C GLN A 126 2.96 -23.44 8.12
N ASN A 127 4.00 -22.83 7.53
CA ASN A 127 5.02 -23.55 6.77
C ASN A 127 6.08 -24.28 7.65
N SER A 128 6.05 -24.07 8.97
CA SER A 128 6.99 -24.67 9.93
C SER A 128 6.38 -25.78 10.78
N SER A 129 5.12 -26.14 10.52
CA SER A 129 4.38 -27.24 11.16
C SER A 129 4.16 -28.37 10.15
#